data_AF-A0A660N810-F1
#
_entry.id   AF-A0A660N810-F1
#
_cell.length_a   1.000
_cell.length_b   1.000
_cell.length_c   1.000
_cell.angle_alpha   90.00
_cell.angle_beta   90.00
_cell.angle_gamma   90.00
#
_symmetry.space_group_name_H-M   'P 1'
#
loop_
_entity.id
_entity.type
_entity.pdbx_description
1 polymer ?
#
loop_
_entity_poly.entity_id
_entity_poly.type
_entity_poly.pdbx_seq_one_letter_code
_entity_poly.pdbx_strand_id
1 'polypeptide(L)' 'MMKRIKGLEEYVQWSVYRQALGLPEDHEEQYELLAQGEYNINYFFVHPITRKRLILRLNTASQMHLENQIEYEHQTLKF' A
#
# COMPACT_ATOMS: atom_id res chain seq x y z
N MET A 1 -10.72 -2.03 9.34
CA MET A 1 -9.49 -1.80 10.12
C MET A 1 -8.44 -2.81 9.70
N MET A 2 -7.20 -2.39 9.49
CA MET A 2 -6.13 -3.12 8.80
C MET A 2 -5.54 -4.30 9.61
N LYS A 3 -6.28 -4.83 10.58
CA LYS A 3 -5.85 -5.85 11.57
C LYS A 3 -5.53 -7.24 10.98
N ARG A 4 -5.75 -7.45 9.68
CA ARG A 4 -5.56 -8.77 9.04
C ARG A 4 -4.09 -9.08 8.73
N ILE A 5 -3.24 -8.05 8.64
CA ILE A 5 -1.80 -8.20 8.37
C ILE A 5 -1.03 -7.65 9.56
N LYS A 6 -0.25 -8.53 10.20
CA LYS A 6 0.59 -8.15 11.35
C LYS A 6 1.61 -7.10 10.91
N GLY A 7 1.72 -6.00 11.66
CA GLY A 7 2.70 -4.94 11.38
C GLY A 7 2.23 -3.87 10.39
N LEU A 8 1.07 -4.03 9.75
CA LEU A 8 0.61 -3.11 8.71
C LEU A 8 0.15 -1.76 9.27
N GLU A 9 -0.50 -1.76 10.42
CA GLU A 9 -0.94 -0.53 11.10
C GLU A 9 0.26 0.29 11.58
N GLU A 10 1.34 -0.38 12.01
CA GLU A 10 2.60 0.25 12.39
C GLU A 10 3.36 0.74 11.15
N TYR A 11 3.36 -0.02 10.06
CA TYR A 11 4.07 0.32 8.83
C TYR A 11 3.59 1.64 8.22
N VAL A 12 2.27 1.88 8.17
CA VAL A 12 1.72 3.14 7.64
C VAL A 12 2.01 4.36 8.52
N GLN A 13 2.47 4.14 9.75
CA GLN A 13 2.92 5.19 10.66
C GLN A 13 4.42 5.49 10.54
N TRP A 14 5.19 4.67 9.83
CA TRP A 14 6.64 4.90 9.71
C TRP A 14 6.95 6.20 8.97
N SER A 15 7.88 6.99 9.50
CA SER A 15 8.28 8.28 8.93
C SER A 15 8.70 8.16 7.46
N VAL A 16 9.47 7.11 7.12
CA VAL A 16 9.91 6.85 5.74
C VAL A 16 8.73 6.65 4.78
N TYR A 17 7.71 5.89 5.20
CA TYR A 17 6.49 5.68 4.40
C TYR A 17 5.73 6.99 4.20
N ARG A 18 5.51 7.73 5.30
CA ARG A 18 4.75 8.98 5.28
C ARG A 18 5.45 10.04 4.42
N GLN A 19 6.76 10.20 4.58
CA GLN A 19 7.58 11.12 3.80
C GLN A 19 7.59 10.76 2.31
N ALA A 20 7.72 9.48 1.96
CA ALA A 20 7.72 9.04 0.56
C ALA A 20 6.41 9.36 -0.17
N LEU A 21 5.29 9.40 0.56
CA LEU A 21 3.96 9.72 0.02
C LEU A 21 3.55 11.19 0.23
N GLY A 22 4.35 11.99 0.95
CA GLY A 22 3.98 13.37 1.31
C GLY A 22 2.82 13.45 2.29
N LEU A 23 2.65 12.44 3.15
CA LEU A 23 1.64 12.40 4.20
C LEU A 23 2.10 13.23 5.42
N PRO A 24 1.17 13.92 6.13
CA PRO A 24 1.47 14.56 7.42
C PRO A 24 1.99 13.56 8.44
N GLU A 25 2.76 13.96 9.45
CA GLU A 25 3.21 13.03 10.50
C GLU A 25 2.03 12.47 11.31
N ASP A 26 1.00 13.28 11.53
CA ASP A 26 -0.26 12.85 12.12
C ASP A 26 -1.04 11.95 11.16
N HIS A 27 -1.62 10.87 11.71
CA HIS A 27 -2.43 9.92 10.95
C HIS A 27 -3.84 10.49 10.75
N GLU A 28 -4.16 10.92 9.53
CA GLU A 28 -5.46 11.50 9.20
C GLU A 28 -6.25 10.65 8.20
N GLU A 29 -5.56 9.82 7.41
CA GLU A 29 -6.16 8.99 6.38
C GLU A 29 -6.80 7.71 6.96
N GLN A 30 -7.82 7.20 6.27
CA GLN A 30 -8.42 5.91 6.61
C GLN A 30 -8.23 4.94 5.44
N TYR A 31 -7.74 3.75 5.76
CA TYR A 31 -7.53 2.68 4.79
C TYR A 31 -8.68 1.68 4.84
N GLU A 32 -9.38 1.56 3.72
CA GLU A 32 -10.51 0.66 3.53
C GLU A 32 -10.12 -0.51 2.63
N LEU A 33 -10.59 -1.71 2.93
CA LEU A 33 -10.35 -2.86 2.06
C LEU A 33 -11.08 -2.64 0.73
N LEU A 34 -10.32 -2.63 -0.37
CA LEU A 34 -10.88 -2.48 -1.72
C LEU A 34 -11.12 -3.84 -2.37
N ALA A 35 -10.10 -4.69 -2.39
CA ALA A 35 -10.15 -6.02 -3.00
C ALA A 35 -9.05 -6.93 -2.44
N GLN A 36 -9.27 -8.23 -2.52
CA GLN A 36 -8.29 -9.26 -2.17
C GLN A 36 -8.24 -10.31 -3.28
N GLY A 37 -7.07 -10.49 -3.87
CA GLY A 37 -6.75 -11.62 -4.75
C GLY A 37 -6.14 -12.79 -3.99
N GLU A 38 -5.68 -13.80 -4.72
CA GLU A 38 -5.01 -14.98 -4.16
C GLU A 38 -3.71 -14.62 -3.42
N TYR A 39 -2.96 -13.64 -3.95
CA TYR A 39 -1.64 -13.24 -3.44
C TYR A 39 -1.48 -11.73 -3.22
N ASN A 40 -2.57 -10.97 -3.29
CA ASN A 40 -2.53 -9.52 -3.04
C ASN A 40 -3.74 -9.01 -2.27
N ILE A 41 -3.54 -7.94 -1.52
CA ILE A 41 -4.58 -7.20 -0.82
C ILE A 41 -4.44 -5.74 -1.19
N ASN A 42 -5.53 -5.12 -1.64
CA ASN A 42 -5.57 -3.70 -1.99
C ASN A 42 -6.41 -2.95 -0.97
N TYR A 43 -5.84 -1.89 -0.41
CA TYR A 43 -6.54 -0.93 0.41
C TYR A 43 -6.69 0.39 -0.34
N PHE A 44 -7.87 0.99 -0.26
CA PHE A 44 -8.16 2.31 -0.76
C PHE A 44 -7.99 3.34 0.35
N PHE A 45 -7.45 4.52 0.02
CA PHE A 45 -7.48 5.69 0.91
C PHE A 45 -7.47 6.99 0.11
N VAL A 46 -7.85 8.08 0.77
CA VAL A 46 -7.77 9.43 0.20
C VAL A 46 -6.60 10.17 0.85
N HIS A 47 -5.71 10.70 0.04
CA HIS A 47 -4.60 11.50 0.53
C HIS A 47 -5.14 12.79 1.19
N PRO A 48 -4.79 13.09 2.46
CA PRO A 48 -5.42 14.17 3.23
C PRO A 48 -5.13 15.56 2.63
N ILE A 49 -3.89 15.78 2.17
CA ILE A 49 -3.47 17.05 1.54
C ILE A 49 -3.94 17.15 0.09
N THR A 50 -3.55 16.21 -0.79
CA THR A 50 -3.79 16.34 -2.24
C THR A 50 -5.20 15.93 -2.68
N ARG A 51 -5.99 15.30 -1.79
CA ARG A 51 -7.32 14.74 -2.07
C ARG A 51 -7.35 13.68 -3.17
N LYS A 52 -6.19 13.19 -3.61
CA LYS A 52 -6.09 12.11 -4.58
C LYS A 52 -6.53 10.80 -3.95
N ARG A 53 -7.22 9.99 -4.76
CA ARG A 53 -7.56 8.61 -4.44
C ARG A 53 -6.35 7.73 -4.73
N LEU A 54 -5.88 7.00 -3.73
CA LEU A 54 -4.70 6.14 -3.81
C LEU A 54 -5.06 4.71 -3.40
N ILE A 55 -4.24 3.76 -3.87
CA ILE A 55 -4.34 2.35 -3.52
C ILE A 55 -3.02 1.91 -2.89
N LEU A 56 -3.10 1.35 -1.69
CA LEU A 56 -2.02 0.62 -1.05
C LEU A 56 -2.17 -0.87 -1.38
N ARG A 57 -1.28 -1.40 -2.20
CA ARG A 57 -1.23 -2.82 -2.58
C ARG A 57 -0.18 -3.55 -1.74
N LEU A 58 -0.59 -4.65 -1.14
CA LEU A 58 0.28 -5.58 -0.43
C LEU A 58 0.34 -6.89 -1.20
N ASN A 59 1.54 -7.36 -1.51
CA ASN A 59 1.74 -8.70 -2.06
C ASN A 59 2.05 -9.64 -0.89
N THR A 60 1.18 -10.64 -0.68
CA THR A 60 1.27 -11.57 0.47
C THR A 60 2.05 -12.85 0.15
N ALA A 61 2.25 -13.14 -1.13
CA ALA A 61 3.20 -14.13 -1.63
C ALA A 61 3.59 -13.77 -3.07
N SER A 62 4.53 -14.53 -3.67
CA SER A 62 4.83 -14.40 -5.09
C SER A 62 4.05 -15.42 -5.92
N GLN A 63 3.24 -14.95 -6.86
CA GLN A 63 2.51 -15.82 -7.79
C GLN A 63 3.41 -16.39 -8.88
N MET A 64 4.51 -15.69 -9.22
CA MET A 64 5.38 -16.02 -10.36
C MET A 64 6.73 -16.62 -9.96
N HIS A 65 7.00 -16.85 -8.66
CA HIS A 65 8.32 -17.23 -8.14
C HIS A 65 9.46 -16.26 -8.54
N LEU A 66 9.13 -14.99 -8.75
CA LEU A 66 10.12 -13.96 -9.08
C LEU A 66 10.68 -13.35 -7.80
N GLU A 67 12.01 -13.26 -7.71
CA GLU A 67 12.68 -12.63 -6.56
C GLU A 67 12.26 -11.15 -6.39
N ASN A 68 12.05 -10.42 -7.49
CA ASN A 68 11.73 -8.99 -7.49
C ASN A 68 10.40 -8.67 -8.19
N GLN A 69 9.32 -9.36 -7.79
CA GLN A 69 7.99 -9.16 -8.39
C GLN A 69 7.52 -7.69 -8.38
N ILE A 70 7.77 -6.95 -7.30
CA ILE A 70 7.35 -5.54 -7.18
C ILE A 70 8.05 -4.66 -8.24
N GLU A 71 9.34 -4.90 -8.46
CA GLU A 71 10.09 -4.16 -9.47
C GLU A 71 9.58 -4.47 -10.88
N TYR A 72 9.32 -5.75 -11.17
CA TYR A 72 8.75 -6.17 -12.45
C TYR A 72 7.38 -5.53 -12.72
N GLU A 73 6.48 -5.54 -11.73
CA GLU A 73 5.17 -4.88 -11.83
C GLU A 73 5.33 -3.38 -12.09
N HIS A 74 6.23 -2.71 -11.36
CA HIS A 74 6.51 -1.29 -11.56
C HIS A 74 7.10 -0.97 -12.95
N GLN A 75 8.01 -1.79 -13.45
CA GLN A 75 8.57 -1.62 -14.79
C GLN A 75 7.48 -1.78 -15.86
N THR A 76 6.57 -2.73 -15.68
CA THR A 76 5.47 -2.98 -16.63
C THR A 76 4.50 -1.79 -16.70
N LEU A 77 4.23 -1.10 -15.58
CA LEU A 77 3.36 0.09 -15.54
C LEU A 77 3.93 1.33 -16.25
N LYS A 78 5.22 1.32 -16.62
CA LYS A 78 5.86 2.42 -17.37
C LYS A 78 5.64 2.34 -18.88
N PHE A 79 5.11 1.22 -19.37
CA PHE A 79 4.78 0.99 -20.76
C PHE A 79 3.27 1.18 -20.97
#